data_AF-A0A0F9NAH4-F1
#
_entry.id   AF-A0A0F9NAH4-F1
#
_cell.length_a   1.000
_cell.length_b   1.000
_cell.length_c   1.000
_cell.angle_alpha   90.00
_cell.angle_beta   90.00
_cell.angle_gamma   90.00
#
_symmetry.space_group_name_H-M   'P 1'
#
loop_
_entity.id
_entity.type
_entity.pdbx_description
1 polymer ?
#
loop_
_entity_poly.entity_id
_entity_poly.type
_entity_poly.pdbx_seq_one_letter_code
_entity_poly.pdbx_strand_id
1 'polypeptide(L)'
;MLKWKSYKFGTIANNEEKLNDMLAGMSAKNRVVKFIIGDIDADIYLRVYRDADQFVNLECDLLTTAAPMLPVEIPLAEGQQLKVGFYNEAAGNVTPTIAIGYEEAQ
;
A
#
# COMPACT_ATOMS: atom_id res chain seq x y z
N MET A 1 9.50 14.46 -9.14
CA MET A 1 8.29 15.11 -8.60
C MET A 1 7.41 14.03 -8.03
N LEU A 2 7.01 14.19 -6.77
CA LEU A 2 6.15 13.25 -6.06
C LEU A 2 4.74 13.26 -6.66
N LYS A 3 4.21 12.06 -6.95
CA LYS A 3 2.87 11.82 -7.45
C LYS A 3 2.12 10.92 -6.48
N TRP A 4 0.79 11.02 -6.48
CA TRP A 4 -0.07 10.30 -5.55
C TRP A 4 -1.13 9.49 -6.28
N LYS A 5 -1.44 8.32 -5.74
CA LYS A 5 -2.63 7.53 -6.10
C LYS A 5 -3.32 7.07 -4.82
N SER A 6 -4.64 7.05 -4.83
CA SER A 6 -5.46 6.53 -3.72
C SER A 6 -6.47 5.50 -4.23
N TYR A 7 -6.85 4.59 -3.34
CA TYR A 7 -7.86 3.58 -3.61
C TYR A 7 -8.68 3.33 -2.34
N LYS A 8 -10.01 3.29 -2.51
CA LYS A 8 -10.95 2.95 -1.44
C LYS A 8 -11.38 1.51 -1.63
N PHE A 9 -11.10 0.66 -0.65
CA PHE A 9 -11.55 -0.73 -0.69
C PHE A 9 -13.06 -0.80 -0.40
N GLY A 10 -13.70 -1.79 -1.03
CA GLY A 10 -14.98 -2.30 -0.52
C GLY A 10 -14.78 -3.05 0.80
N THR A 11 -15.81 -3.77 1.22
CA THR A 11 -15.78 -4.55 2.46
C THR A 11 -14.66 -5.61 2.42
N ILE A 12 -13.79 -5.61 3.43
CA ILE A 12 -12.84 -6.68 3.73
C ILE A 12 -13.39 -7.44 4.94
N ALA A 13 -13.70 -8.72 4.78
CA ALA A 13 -14.23 -9.53 5.88
C ALA A 13 -13.12 -9.89 6.89
N ASN A 14 -13.53 -10.33 8.08
CA ASN A 14 -12.59 -10.86 9.08
C ASN A 14 -11.80 -12.05 8.49
N ASN A 15 -10.50 -12.08 8.75
CA ASN A 15 -9.52 -13.04 8.24
C ASN A 15 -9.37 -13.03 6.71
N GLU A 16 -9.67 -11.91 6.06
CA GLU A 16 -9.51 -11.74 4.62
C GLU A 16 -8.37 -10.75 4.30
N GLU A 17 -7.57 -11.09 3.28
CA GLU A 17 -6.68 -10.14 2.63
C GLU A 17 -7.33 -9.65 1.33
N LYS A 18 -7.32 -8.33 1.12
CA LYS A 18 -7.67 -7.73 -0.18
C LYS A 18 -6.54 -6.85 -0.66
N LEU A 19 -6.20 -7.05 -1.93
CA LEU A 19 -5.15 -6.32 -2.64
C LEU A 19 -5.72 -5.60 -3.86
N ASN A 20 -5.08 -4.50 -4.22
CA ASN A 20 -5.35 -3.75 -5.44
C ASN A 20 -4.04 -3.51 -6.21
N ASP A 21 -4.10 -3.68 -7.52
CA ASP A 21 -3.01 -3.41 -8.45
C ASP A 21 -2.85 -1.88 -8.63
N MET A 22 -1.96 -1.28 -7.85
CA MET A 22 -1.93 0.18 -7.66
C MET A 22 -1.02 0.91 -8.65
N LEU A 23 0.12 0.28 -8.95
CA LEU A 23 1.16 0.87 -9.77
C LEU A 23 1.91 -0.23 -10.50
N ALA A 24 2.38 0.07 -11.70
CA ALA A 24 3.30 -0.79 -12.44
C ALA A 24 4.49 0.03 -12.90
N GLY A 25 5.67 -0.59 -13.00
CA GLY A 25 6.77 -0.01 -13.74
C GLY A 25 6.46 -0.04 -15.24
N MET A 26 6.82 1.01 -15.95
CA MET A 26 6.53 1.16 -17.38
C MET A 26 7.83 1.41 -18.14
N SER A 27 7.87 1.05 -19.42
CA SER A 27 9.01 1.33 -20.28
C SER A 27 9.38 2.81 -20.25
N ALA A 28 10.67 3.10 -20.11
CA ALA A 28 11.24 4.44 -19.96
C ALA A 28 10.70 5.27 -18.76
N LYS A 29 10.00 4.64 -17.80
CA LYS A 29 9.52 5.27 -16.57
C LYS A 29 9.74 4.33 -15.40
N ASN A 30 10.98 4.33 -14.91
CA ASN A 30 11.29 3.73 -13.63
C ASN A 30 10.48 4.46 -12.54
N ARG A 31 9.82 3.72 -11.65
CA ARG A 31 9.04 4.31 -10.56
C ARG A 31 9.60 3.88 -9.24
N VAL A 32 9.61 4.77 -8.27
CA VAL A 32 9.99 4.44 -6.90
C VAL A 32 8.88 4.88 -5.98
N VAL A 33 8.27 3.92 -5.27
CA VAL A 33 7.34 4.23 -4.18
C VAL A 33 8.14 4.79 -3.03
N LYS A 34 7.72 5.94 -2.53
CA LYS A 34 8.36 6.67 -1.43
C LYS A 34 7.53 6.69 -0.15
N PHE A 35 6.20 6.60 -0.27
CA PHE A 35 5.29 6.65 0.88
C PHE A 35 4.10 5.72 0.69
N ILE A 36 3.65 5.11 1.79
CA ILE A 36 2.36 4.42 1.91
C ILE A 36 1.55 5.13 3.00
N ILE A 37 0.27 5.34 2.76
CA ILE A 37 -0.67 5.93 3.72
C ILE A 37 -1.82 4.94 3.88
N GLY A 38 -2.12 4.56 5.12
CA GLY A 38 -3.27 3.74 5.47
C GLY A 38 -4.15 4.43 6.52
N ASP A 39 -5.35 3.90 6.71
CA ASP A 39 -6.19 4.26 7.85
C ASP A 39 -5.52 3.75 9.15
N ILE A 40 -5.67 4.49 10.26
CA ILE A 40 -5.16 4.11 11.57
C ILE A 40 -6.23 3.25 12.24
N ASP A 41 -6.01 1.94 12.30
CA ASP A 41 -6.97 0.97 12.83
C ASP A 41 -6.23 -0.23 13.42
N ALA A 42 -6.69 -0.73 14.57
CA ALA A 42 -6.10 -1.89 15.23
C ALA A 42 -6.56 -3.18 14.54
N ASP A 43 -5.74 -4.23 14.62
CA ASP A 43 -6.01 -5.53 14.00
C ASP A 43 -6.15 -5.47 12.46
N ILE A 44 -5.75 -4.37 11.82
CA ILE A 44 -5.69 -4.23 10.36
C ILE A 44 -4.22 -4.10 9.95
N TYR A 45 -3.79 -4.86 8.96
CA TYR A 45 -2.40 -4.87 8.53
C TYR A 45 -2.27 -4.33 7.11
N LEU A 46 -1.40 -3.34 6.93
CA LEU A 46 -0.93 -2.91 5.62
C LEU A 46 -0.13 -4.02 4.95
N ARG A 47 -0.51 -4.32 3.72
CA ARG A 47 0.12 -5.33 2.87
C ARG A 47 0.61 -4.67 1.59
N VAL A 48 1.92 -4.73 1.35
CA VAL A 48 2.51 -4.22 0.10
C VAL A 48 3.41 -5.28 -0.50
N TYR A 49 3.13 -5.61 -1.74
CA TYR A 49 3.88 -6.56 -2.54
C TYR A 49 4.42 -5.88 -3.78
N ARG A 50 5.64 -6.27 -4.18
CA ARG A 50 6.11 -6.10 -5.55
C ARG A 50 6.24 -7.48 -6.15
N ASP A 51 5.45 -7.74 -7.18
CA ASP A 51 5.29 -9.07 -7.76
C ASP A 51 4.87 -10.10 -6.68
N ALA A 52 5.72 -11.07 -6.35
CA ALA A 52 5.46 -12.07 -5.32
C ALA A 52 6.09 -11.76 -3.95
N ASP A 53 6.95 -10.74 -3.88
CA ASP A 53 7.71 -10.42 -2.67
C ASP A 53 6.94 -9.44 -1.79
N GLN A 54 6.75 -9.77 -0.51
CA GLN A 54 6.12 -8.87 0.47
C GLN A 54 7.16 -7.91 1.06
N PHE A 55 6.96 -6.61 0.84
CA PHE A 55 7.82 -5.54 1.35
C PHE A 55 7.29 -4.92 2.63
N VAL A 56 5.96 -4.88 2.78
CA VAL A 56 5.30 -4.34 3.98
C VAL A 56 4.31 -5.37 4.51
N ASN A 57 4.48 -5.67 5.78
CA ASN A 57 3.52 -6.31 6.66
C ASN A 57 3.59 -5.55 7.98
N LEU A 58 2.73 -4.55 8.14
CA LEU A 58 2.75 -3.62 9.27
C LEU A 58 1.33 -3.41 9.75
N GLU A 59 1.11 -3.50 11.06
CA GLU A 59 -0.18 -3.14 11.65
C GLU A 59 -0.46 -1.64 11.47
N CYS A 60 -1.69 -1.29 11.12
CA CYS A 60 -2.13 0.05 10.79
C CYS A 60 -2.12 0.98 12.01
N ASP A 61 -2.28 0.46 13.22
CA ASP A 61 -2.25 1.23 14.47
C ASP A 61 -0.85 1.79 14.82
N LEU A 62 0.21 1.25 14.20
CA LEU A 62 1.56 1.77 14.27
C LEU A 62 1.73 3.06 13.45
N LEU A 63 0.81 3.33 12.50
CA LEU A 63 0.68 4.66 11.93
C LEU A 63 0.01 5.58 12.95
N THR A 64 0.53 6.79 13.11
CA THR A 64 0.00 7.74 14.11
C THR A 64 -0.50 8.99 13.44
N THR A 65 -1.34 9.76 14.14
CA THR A 65 -1.77 11.09 13.65
C THR A 65 -0.59 12.03 13.43
N ALA A 66 0.52 11.86 14.16
CA ALA A 66 1.76 12.61 13.99
C ALA A 66 2.64 12.07 12.85
N ALA A 67 2.50 10.78 12.50
CA ALA A 67 3.24 10.11 11.43
C ALA A 67 2.29 9.18 10.63
N PRO A 68 1.41 9.75 9.80
CA PRO A 68 0.38 8.97 9.09
C PRO A 68 0.91 8.30 7.81
N MET A 69 2.19 8.51 7.49
CA MET A 69 2.83 8.00 6.29
C MET A 69 3.97 7.08 6.67
N LEU A 70 3.98 5.88 6.09
CA LEU A 70 5.10 4.96 6.13
C LEU A 70 6.08 5.32 4.99
N PRO A 71 7.28 5.85 5.30
CA PRO A 71 8.31 6.04 4.27
C PRO A 71 8.85 4.69 3.82
N VAL A 72 9.02 4.52 2.51
CA VAL A 72 9.54 3.29 1.88
C VAL A 72 10.44 3.64 0.70
N GLU A 73 11.17 2.65 0.18
CA GLU A 73 11.92 2.77 -1.07
C GLU A 73 11.73 1.50 -1.90
N ILE A 74 10.64 1.46 -2.67
CA ILE A 74 10.29 0.28 -3.49
C ILE A 74 10.42 0.66 -4.96
N PRO A 75 11.53 0.29 -5.64
CA PRO A 75 11.68 0.51 -7.06
C PRO A 75 10.83 -0.49 -7.86
N LEU A 76 10.25 -0.01 -8.96
CA LEU A 76 9.48 -0.77 -9.94
C LEU A 76 10.14 -0.60 -11.32
N ALA A 77 10.72 -1.69 -11.81
CA ALA A 77 11.20 -1.79 -13.18
C ALA A 77 10.05 -2.12 -14.15
N GLU A 78 10.32 -2.00 -15.45
CA GLU A 78 9.36 -2.39 -16.49
C GLU A 78 8.85 -3.82 -16.28
N GLY A 79 7.52 -3.99 -16.30
CA GLY A 79 6.86 -5.28 -16.08
C GLY A 79 6.59 -5.62 -14.61
N GLN A 80 7.20 -4.93 -13.64
CA GLN A 80 6.92 -5.16 -12.23
C GLN A 80 5.63 -4.47 -11.78
N GLN A 81 4.89 -5.13 -10.90
CA GLN A 81 3.62 -4.65 -10.39
C GLN A 81 3.67 -4.46 -8.87
N LEU A 82 3.19 -3.31 -8.41
CA LEU A 82 2.95 -3.02 -7.00
C LEU A 82 1.49 -3.32 -6.66
N LYS A 83 1.30 -4.28 -5.75
CA LYS A 83 0.00 -4.56 -5.14
C LYS A 83 0.01 -4.05 -3.72
N VAL A 84 -1.04 -3.32 -3.36
CA VAL A 84 -1.20 -2.77 -2.01
C VAL A 84 -2.57 -3.13 -1.50
N GLY A 85 -2.71 -3.25 -0.19
CA GLY A 85 -4.00 -3.43 0.44
C GLY A 85 -3.87 -3.76 1.91
N PHE A 86 -4.83 -4.54 2.39
CA PHE A 86 -4.97 -4.80 3.81
C PHE A 86 -5.31 -6.26 4.07
N TYR A 87 -4.80 -6.77 5.19
CA TYR A 87 -5.32 -7.97 5.84
C TYR A 87 -6.12 -7.53 7.07
N ASN A 88 -7.33 -8.06 7.22
CA ASN A 88 -8.22 -7.75 8.33
C ASN A 88 -8.21 -8.89 9.34
N GLU A 89 -7.60 -8.66 10.50
CA GLU A 89 -7.66 -9.53 11.68
C GLU A 89 -8.73 -9.05 12.69
N ALA A 90 -9.32 -7.87 12.48
CA ALA A 90 -10.36 -7.34 13.34
C ALA A 90 -11.60 -8.25 13.37
N ALA A 91 -12.32 -8.22 14.49
CA ALA A 91 -13.50 -9.06 14.69
C ALA A 91 -14.63 -8.82 13.68
N GLY A 92 -14.64 -7.65 13.01
CA GLY A 92 -15.68 -7.21 12.09
C GLY A 92 -15.17 -6.91 10.68
N ASN A 93 -16.07 -6.40 9.85
CA ASN A 93 -15.74 -6.00 8.49
C ASN A 93 -15.23 -4.55 8.46
N VAL A 94 -14.26 -4.27 7.59
CA VAL A 94 -13.71 -2.92 7.39
C VAL A 94 -13.79 -2.47 5.93
N THR A 95 -13.69 -1.16 5.70
CA THR A 95 -13.67 -0.55 4.35
C THR A 95 -12.53 0.47 4.24
N PRO A 96 -11.26 0.05 4.34
CA PRO A 96 -10.15 0.97 4.50
C PRO A 96 -9.79 1.73 3.20
N THR A 97 -9.06 2.81 3.36
CA THR A 97 -8.48 3.61 2.26
C THR A 97 -6.97 3.49 2.29
N ILE A 98 -6.35 3.36 1.11
CA ILE A 98 -4.90 3.41 0.96
C ILE A 98 -4.50 4.48 -0.04
N ALA A 99 -3.36 5.11 0.19
CA ALA A 99 -2.69 5.93 -0.80
C ALA A 99 -1.20 5.60 -0.89
N ILE A 100 -0.62 5.81 -2.07
CA ILE A 100 0.82 5.69 -2.31
C ILE A 100 1.36 6.99 -2.87
N GLY A 101 2.52 7.39 -2.38
CA GLY A 101 3.36 8.44 -2.95
C GLY A 101 4.48 7.80 -3.75
N TYR A 102 4.69 8.19 -5.00
CA TYR A 102 5.74 7.66 -5.85
C TYR A 102 6.37 8.74 -6.72
N GLU A 103 7.62 8.51 -7.11
CA GLU A 103 8.33 9.33 -8.08
C GLU A 103 8.56 8.54 -9.37
N GLU A 104 8.63 9.25 -10.49
CA GLU A 104 9.21 8.71 -11.72
C GLU A 104 10.70 9.05 -11.69
N ALA A 105 11.55 8.03 -11.64
CA ALA A 105 12.97 8.16 -11.84
C ALA A 105 13.24 8.41 -13.33
N GLN A 106 14.04 9.44 -13.62
CA GLN A 106 14.48 9.78 -14.98
C GLN A 106 15.35 8.69 -15.57
#